data_AF-L8JG89-F1
#
_entry.id   AF-L8JG89-F1
#
_cell.length_a   1.000
_cell.length_b   1.000
_cell.length_c   1.000
_cell.angle_alpha   90.00
_cell.angle_beta   90.00
_cell.angle_gamma   90.00
#
_symmetry.space_group_name_H-M   'P 1'
#
loop_
_entity.id
_entity.type
_entity.pdbx_description
1 polymer ?
#
loop_
_entity_poly.entity_id
_entity_poly.type
_entity_poly.pdbx_seq_one_letter_code
_entity_poly.pdbx_strand_id
1 'polypeptide(L)' 'MKQFTITYVVHPHYNIPFKYEITAENERDSIQSAEKALNLRHPEGVSIVTANQR' A
#
# COMPACT_ATOMS: atom_id res chain seq x y z
N MET A 1 2.06 3.89 17.71
CA MET A 1 1.59 3.79 16.31
C MET A 1 2.37 4.77 15.46
N LYS A 2 2.84 4.34 14.28
CA LYS A 2 3.66 5.15 13.36
C LYS A 2 2.94 5.32 12.03
N GLN A 3 3.19 6.44 11.35
CA GLN A 3 2.60 6.70 10.04
C GLN A 3 3.53 6.16 8.94
N PHE A 4 2.96 5.43 8.00
CA PHE A 4 3.63 4.89 6.83
C PHE A 4 2.96 5.42 5.57
N THR A 5 3.78 5.72 4.57
CA THR A 5 3.33 6.05 3.22
C THR A 5 3.64 4.86 2.32
N ILE A 6 2.60 4.18 1.86
CA ILE A 6 2.67 3.05 0.95
C ILE A 6 2.53 3.56 -0.47
N THR A 7 3.54 3.29 -1.31
CA THR A 7 3.45 3.52 -2.75
C THR A 7 3.04 2.21 -3.41
N TYR A 8 1.95 2.23 -4.17
CA TYR A 8 1.42 1.03 -4.83
C TYR A 8 1.00 1.33 -6.27
N VAL A 9 0.91 0.29 -7.08
CA VAL A 9 0.43 0.35 -8.46
C VAL A 9 -0.73 -0.65 -8.62
N VAL A 10 -1.60 -0.40 -9.60
CA VAL A 10 -2.83 -1.19 -9.82
C VAL A 10 -2.79 -1.81 -11.21
N HIS A 11 -3.13 -3.09 -11.35
CA HIS A 11 -3.29 -3.73 -12.66
C HIS A 11 -4.52 -3.18 -13.40
N PRO A 12 -4.49 -3.03 -14.74
CA PRO A 12 -3.35 -3.23 -15.65
C PRO A 12 -2.41 -2.03 -15.74
N HIS A 13 -2.73 -0.93 -15.05
CA HIS A 13 -2.02 0.34 -15.15
C HIS A 13 -0.85 0.42 -14.14
N TYR A 14 0.16 -0.43 -14.32
CA TYR A 14 1.36 -0.46 -13.47
C TYR A 14 2.25 0.79 -13.57
N ASN A 15 1.99 1.66 -14.55
CA ASN A 15 2.80 2.85 -14.81
C ASN A 15 2.42 4.06 -13.94
N ILE A 16 1.36 3.96 -13.13
CA ILE A 16 0.86 5.07 -12.32
C ILE A 16 1.02 4.71 -10.83
N PRO A 17 2.03 5.27 -10.13
CA PRO A 17 2.20 5.05 -8.70
C PRO A 17 1.17 5.88 -7.91
N PHE A 18 0.42 5.20 -7.06
CA PHE A 18 -0.49 5.78 -6.07
C PHE A 18 0.15 5.79 -4.69
N LYS A 19 -0.32 6.70 -3.84
CA LYS A 19 0.10 6.81 -2.44
C LYS A 19 -1.05 6.47 -1.53
N TYR A 20 -0.77 5.69 -0.50
CA TYR A 20 -1.72 5.32 0.55
C TYR A 20 -1.07 5.53 1.91
N GLU A 21 -1.63 6.42 2.70
CA GLU A 21 -1.16 6.67 4.07
C GLU A 21 -1.87 5.72 5.03
N ILE A 22 -1.08 5.01 5.84
CA ILE A 22 -1.60 4.08 6.84
C ILE A 22 -0.84 4.24 8.16
N THR A 23 -1.54 4.08 9.27
CA THR A 23 -0.92 4.02 10.59
C THR A 23 -0.78 2.56 11.03
N ALA A 24 0.42 2.14 11.37
CA ALA A 24 0.71 0.77 11.80
C ALA A 24 1.76 0.75 12.92
N GLU A 25 1.95 -0.40 13.55
CA GLU A 25 2.96 -0.55 14.62
C GLU A 25 4.38 -0.71 14.07
N ASN A 26 4.51 -1.39 12.93
CA ASN A 26 5.77 -1.67 12.25
C ASN A 26 5.55 -1.73 10.73
N GLU A 27 6.64 -1.73 9.96
CA GLU A 27 6.60 -1.71 8.50
C GLU A 27 5.86 -2.92 7.92
N ARG A 28 6.12 -4.12 8.45
CA ARG A 28 5.48 -5.37 8.00
C ARG A 28 3.96 -5.33 8.18
N ASP A 29 3.49 -4.78 9.29
CA ASP A 29 2.08 -4.61 9.59
C ASP A 29 1.43 -3.55 8.66
N SER A 30 2.18 -2.49 8.35
CA SER A 30 1.74 -1.46 7.40
C SER A 30 1.52 -2.02 5.99
N ILE A 31 2.42 -2.90 5.54
CA ILE A 31 2.35 -3.55 4.23
C ILE A 31 1.15 -4.49 4.19
N GLN A 32 1.03 -5.43 5.14
CA GLN A 32 -0.09 -6.38 5.18
C GLN A 32 -1.46 -5.68 5.23
N SER A 33 -1.58 -4.65 6.08
CA SER A 33 -2.83 -3.90 6.22
C SER A 33 -3.14 -3.10 4.94
N ALA A 34 -2.13 -2.52 4.30
CA ALA A 34 -2.29 -1.85 3.02
C ALA A 34 -2.66 -2.84 1.91
N GLU A 35 -2.01 -4.00 1.78
CA GLU A 35 -2.36 -5.01 0.79
C GLU A 35 -3.80 -5.45 0.95
N LYS A 36 -4.24 -5.74 2.17
CA LYS A 36 -5.62 -6.16 2.44
C LYS A 36 -6.62 -5.07 2.07
N ALA A 37 -6.36 -3.82 2.45
CA ALA A 37 -7.24 -2.70 2.13
C ALA A 37 -7.28 -2.39 0.62
N LEU A 38 -6.13 -2.47 -0.04
CA LEU A 38 -5.98 -2.14 -1.46
C LEU A 38 -6.55 -3.25 -2.36
N ASN A 39 -6.36 -4.54 -2.03
CA ASN A 39 -6.99 -5.66 -2.75
C ASN A 39 -8.51 -5.62 -2.67
N LEU A 40 -9.10 -5.15 -1.56
CA LEU A 40 -10.55 -4.95 -1.45
C LEU A 40 -11.07 -3.83 -2.36
N ARG A 41 -10.28 -2.77 -2.55
CA ARG A 41 -10.64 -1.64 -3.43
C ARG A 41 -10.38 -1.93 -4.90
N HIS A 42 -9.39 -2.75 -5.19
CA HIS A 42 -8.92 -3.06 -6.54
C HIS A 42 -8.86 -4.59 -6.72
N PRO A 43 -9.99 -5.23 -7.05
CA PRO A 43 -10.04 -6.68 -7.31
C PRO A 43 -9.19 -7.09 -8.53
N GLU A 44 -8.79 -6.12 -9.36
CA GLU A 44 -7.93 -6.27 -10.53
C GLU A 44 -6.49 -6.66 -10.15
N GLY A 45 -6.09 -6.40 -8.90
CA GLY A 45 -4.77 -6.72 -8.36
C GLY A 45 -3.93 -5.47 -8.13
N VAL A 46 -3.27 -5.44 -6.97
CA VAL A 46 -2.37 -4.35 -6.55
C VAL A 46 -0.98 -4.89 -6.30
N SER A 47 0.03 -4.06 -6.53
CA SER A 47 1.41 -4.37 -6.17
C SER A 47 1.97 -3.21 -5.36
N ILE A 48 2.40 -3.52 -4.14
CA ILE A 48 3.08 -2.54 -3.30
C ILE A 48 4.52 -2.41 -3.77
N VAL A 49 4.92 -1.18 -4.05
CA VAL A 49 6.26 -0.83 -4.53
C VAL A 49 7.17 -0.46 -3.37
N THR A 50 6.68 0.37 -2.44
CA THR A 50 7.48 0.83 -1.29
C THR A 50 6.60 1.09 -0.07
N ALA A 51 7.17 0.95 1.13
CA ALA A 51 6.61 1.45 2.38
C ALA A 51 7.65 2.37 3.03
N ASN A 52 7.31 3.65 3.20
CA ASN A 52 8.20 4.61 3.87
C ASN A 52 7.59 5.03 5.20
N GLN A 53 8.32 4.84 6.29
CA GLN A 53 7.96 5.41 7.59
C GLN A 53 8.17 6.93 7.53
N ARG A 54 7.14 7.70 7.90
CA ARG A 54 7.24 9.15 8.02
C ARG A 54 7.79 9.56 9.39
#